data_AF-A0A946ILF0-F1
#
_entry.id   AF-A0A946ILF0-F1
#
_cell.length_a   1.000
_cell.length_b   1.000
_cell.length_c   1.000
_cell.angle_alpha   90.00
_cell.angle_beta   90.00
_cell.angle_gamma   90.00
#
_symmetry.space_group_name_H-M   'P 1'
#
loop_
_entity.id
_entity.type
_entity.pdbx_description
1 polymer ?
#
loop_
_entity_poly.entity_id
_entity_poly.type
_entity_poly.pdbx_seq_one_letter_code
_entity_poly.pdbx_strand_id
1 'polypeptide(L)'
;MKKNIEKISDDAVSQLADIGQLIRQHRKSFKITANAAAETAGISRVTLHRIEKGEPTVSMGAYLNVISALDLSLHLSAKTDIESTANADSVGKLPVRLSLSDYPQLKELAWHVRGVDELSLVEAHSIYERNKRFLDSENLSDSEQALIELLGVAFEGAVS
;
A
#
# COMPACT_ATOMS: atom_id res chain seq x y z
N MET A 1 38.22 20.31 -12.34
CA MET A 1 36.90 20.98 -12.43
C MET A 1 35.89 20.13 -11.68
N LYS A 2 35.42 20.57 -10.51
CA LYS A 2 34.38 19.86 -9.75
C LYS A 2 33.06 20.09 -10.50
N LYS A 3 32.52 19.06 -11.14
CA LYS A 3 31.19 19.12 -11.76
C LYS A 3 30.20 19.50 -10.66
N ASN A 4 29.56 20.67 -10.82
CA ASN A 4 28.39 21.06 -10.05
C ASN A 4 27.36 19.94 -10.22
N ILE A 5 27.10 19.21 -9.15
CA ILE A 5 26.04 18.21 -9.08
C ILE A 5 24.75 19.03 -9.16
N GLU A 6 24.09 18.94 -10.31
CA GLU A 6 22.78 19.54 -10.54
C GLU A 6 21.85 19.18 -9.39
N LYS A 7 21.17 20.20 -8.85
CA LYS A 7 20.30 20.11 -7.68
C LYS A 7 19.37 18.90 -7.82
N ILE A 8 19.43 18.00 -6.85
CA ILE A 8 18.35 17.03 -6.60
C ILE A 8 17.06 17.83 -6.40
N SER A 9 15.96 17.37 -7.03
CA SER A 9 14.66 18.01 -6.89
C SER A 9 14.18 17.94 -5.44
N ASP A 10 13.43 18.96 -4.99
CA ASP A 10 12.88 18.96 -3.62
C ASP A 10 11.97 17.73 -3.37
N ASP A 11 11.26 17.27 -4.41
CA ASP A 11 10.49 16.03 -4.40
C ASP A 11 11.36 14.80 -4.11
N ALA A 12 12.51 14.67 -4.78
CA ALA A 12 13.44 13.57 -4.54
C ALA A 12 14.07 13.63 -3.14
N VAL A 13 14.33 14.84 -2.60
CA VAL A 13 14.76 14.98 -1.19
C VAL A 13 13.67 14.51 -0.23
N SER A 14 12.42 14.88 -0.48
CA SER A 14 11.28 14.44 0.33
C SER A 14 11.12 12.92 0.32
N GLN A 15 11.13 12.31 -0.88
CA GLN A 15 11.01 10.86 -1.02
C GLN A 15 12.14 10.11 -0.31
N LEU A 16 13.38 10.61 -0.37
CA LEU A 16 14.49 10.02 0.37
C LEU A 16 14.30 10.14 1.89
N ALA A 17 13.79 11.28 2.38
CA ALA A 17 13.48 11.45 3.80
C ALA A 17 12.40 10.47 4.27
N ASP A 18 11.35 10.28 3.46
CA ASP A 18 10.27 9.33 3.74
C ASP A 18 10.79 7.89 3.79
N ILE A 19 11.61 7.48 2.80
CA ILE A 19 12.27 6.17 2.78
C ILE A 19 13.15 5.98 4.03
N GLY A 20 13.98 6.97 4.36
CA GLY A 20 14.86 6.91 5.53
C GLY A 20 14.08 6.79 6.84
N GLN A 21 12.96 7.52 6.96
CA GLN A 21 12.08 7.45 8.12
C GLN A 21 11.40 6.08 8.24
N LEU A 22 10.90 5.52 7.14
CA LEU A 22 10.29 4.18 7.12
C LEU A 22 11.28 3.11 7.60
N ILE A 23 12.51 3.12 7.07
CA ILE A 23 13.60 2.22 7.47
C ILE A 23 13.85 2.33 8.99
N ARG A 24 13.95 3.56 9.51
CA ARG A 24 14.18 3.81 10.94
C ARG A 24 13.03 3.34 11.82
N GLN A 25 11.80 3.56 11.39
CA GLN A 25 10.59 3.13 12.09
C GLN A 25 10.51 1.60 12.15
N HIS A 26 10.69 0.92 11.02
CA HIS A 26 10.72 -0.55 10.96
C HIS A 26 11.80 -1.14 11.88
N ARG A 27 13.03 -0.62 11.80
CA ARG A 27 14.10 -1.07 12.68
C ARG A 27 13.72 -0.93 14.17
N LYS A 28 13.08 0.18 14.55
CA LYS A 28 12.68 0.45 15.93
C LYS A 28 11.49 -0.40 16.38
N SER A 29 10.49 -0.65 15.54
CA SER A 29 9.34 -1.48 15.89
C SER A 29 9.77 -2.92 16.19
N PHE A 30 10.76 -3.43 15.46
CA PHE A 30 11.39 -4.74 15.70
C PHE A 30 12.50 -4.73 16.75
N LYS A 31 12.71 -3.60 17.46
CA LYS A 31 13.74 -3.44 18.51
C LYS A 31 15.17 -3.76 18.04
N ILE A 32 15.45 -3.63 16.75
CA ILE A 32 16.77 -3.86 16.18
C ILE A 32 17.65 -2.64 16.48
N THR A 33 18.85 -2.87 16.99
CA THR A 33 19.78 -1.77 17.28
C THR A 33 20.41 -1.23 15.99
N ALA A 34 20.81 0.04 16.00
CA ALA A 34 21.53 0.62 14.85
C ALA A 34 22.86 -0.11 14.55
N ASN A 35 23.51 -0.66 15.59
CA ASN A 35 24.75 -1.43 15.39
C ASN A 35 24.46 -2.76 14.69
N ALA A 36 23.46 -3.51 15.16
CA ALA A 36 23.07 -4.78 14.57
C ALA A 36 22.63 -4.61 13.11
N ALA A 37 21.76 -3.63 12.81
CA ALA A 37 21.33 -3.37 11.44
C ALA A 37 22.49 -2.97 10.51
N ALA A 38 23.42 -2.13 10.99
CA ALA A 38 24.57 -1.71 10.19
C ALA A 38 25.53 -2.88 9.92
N GLU A 39 25.76 -3.74 10.91
CA GLU A 39 26.58 -4.95 10.80
C GLU A 39 25.97 -5.93 9.79
N THR A 40 24.68 -6.25 9.90
CA THR A 40 23.98 -7.13 8.95
C THR A 40 23.98 -6.56 7.52
N ALA A 41 23.85 -5.24 7.37
CA ALA A 41 23.90 -4.56 6.07
C ALA A 41 25.34 -4.39 5.52
N GLY A 42 26.37 -4.75 6.27
CA GLY A 42 27.77 -4.60 5.86
C GLY A 42 28.22 -3.13 5.71
N ILE A 43 27.65 -2.21 6.50
CA ILE A 43 27.95 -0.77 6.45
C ILE A 43 28.35 -0.22 7.82
N SER A 44 28.90 0.99 7.83
CA SER A 44 29.16 1.69 9.09
C SER A 44 27.86 2.17 9.74
N ARG A 45 27.83 2.24 11.08
CA ARG A 45 26.74 2.87 11.84
C ARG A 45 26.46 4.31 11.39
N VAL A 46 27.50 5.04 10.99
CA VAL A 46 27.37 6.41 10.47
C VAL A 46 26.62 6.40 9.13
N THR A 47 26.93 5.45 8.25
CA THR A 47 26.21 5.27 6.98
C THR A 47 24.74 4.94 7.22
N LEU A 48 24.42 4.04 8.15
CA LEU A 48 23.04 3.75 8.53
C LEU A 48 22.31 5.01 9.02
N HIS A 49 22.96 5.84 9.84
CA HIS A 49 22.37 7.09 10.32
C HIS A 49 22.07 8.09 9.20
N ARG A 50 22.90 8.13 8.14
CA ARG A 50 22.69 8.98 6.96
C ARG A 50 21.53 8.44 6.10
N ILE A 51 21.44 7.12 5.95
CA ILE A 51 20.32 6.43 5.28
C ILE A 51 19.00 6.71 6.00
N GLU A 52 18.96 6.58 7.32
CA GLU A 52 17.76 6.86 8.13
C GLU A 52 17.33 8.33 8.11
N LYS A 53 18.21 9.23 7.64
CA LYS A 53 17.91 10.65 7.41
C LYS A 53 17.51 10.98 5.97
N GLY A 54 17.56 10.00 5.06
CA GLY A 54 17.31 10.23 3.64
C GLY A 54 18.43 11.00 2.95
N GLU A 55 19.68 10.83 3.37
CA GLU A 55 20.76 11.61 2.77
C GLU A 55 21.02 11.18 1.31
N PRO A 56 21.00 12.12 0.35
CA PRO A 56 21.08 11.80 -1.08
C PRO A 56 22.48 11.37 -1.55
N THR A 57 23.52 11.66 -0.76
CA THR A 57 24.90 11.32 -1.11
C THR A 57 25.24 9.86 -0.84
N VAL A 58 24.36 9.12 -0.15
CA VAL A 58 24.54 7.69 0.10
C VAL A 58 24.13 6.90 -1.14
N SER A 59 24.92 5.91 -1.53
CA SER A 59 24.66 5.11 -2.73
C SER A 59 23.37 4.29 -2.60
N MET A 60 22.64 4.12 -3.70
CA MET A 60 21.45 3.26 -3.76
C MET A 60 21.74 1.83 -3.29
N GLY A 61 22.94 1.29 -3.60
CA GLY A 61 23.35 -0.03 -3.12
C GLY A 61 23.41 -0.13 -1.59
N ALA A 62 23.84 0.93 -0.89
CA ALA A 62 23.85 0.95 0.57
C ALA A 62 22.43 1.01 1.14
N TYR A 63 21.51 1.76 0.50
CA TYR A 63 20.09 1.72 0.86
C TYR A 63 19.51 0.31 0.72
N LEU A 64 19.75 -0.35 -0.43
CA LEU A 64 19.24 -1.69 -0.69
C LEU A 64 19.80 -2.74 0.27
N ASN A 65 21.07 -2.64 0.67
CA ASN A 65 21.64 -3.51 1.70
C ASN A 65 20.91 -3.38 3.04
N VAL A 66 20.59 -2.15 3.46
CA VAL A 66 19.84 -1.91 4.71
C VAL A 66 18.41 -2.41 4.61
N ILE A 67 17.76 -2.17 3.48
CA ILE A 67 16.40 -2.66 3.19
C ILE A 67 16.37 -4.20 3.29
N SER A 68 17.29 -4.88 2.61
CA SER A 68 17.41 -6.34 2.68
C SER A 68 17.77 -6.85 4.08
N ALA A 69 18.68 -6.18 4.79
CA ALA A 69 19.08 -6.55 6.15
C ALA A 69 17.94 -6.41 7.18
N LEU A 70 16.94 -5.58 6.89
CA LEU A 70 15.76 -5.37 7.72
C LEU A 70 14.52 -6.13 7.20
N ASP A 71 14.69 -7.02 6.21
CA ASP A 71 13.60 -7.78 5.58
C ASP A 71 12.50 -6.89 4.98
N LEU A 72 12.90 -5.73 4.46
CA LEU A 72 12.05 -4.82 3.71
C LEU A 72 12.22 -5.05 2.20
N SER A 73 11.22 -4.68 1.41
CA SER A 73 11.29 -4.66 -0.06
C SER A 73 11.09 -3.25 -0.61
N LEU A 74 11.81 -2.92 -1.68
CA LEU A 74 11.60 -1.68 -2.45
C LEU A 74 10.88 -2.02 -3.75
N HIS A 75 9.68 -1.47 -3.92
CA HIS A 75 8.90 -1.61 -5.14
C HIS A 75 8.80 -0.27 -5.86
N LEU A 76 8.94 -0.31 -7.19
CA LEU A 76 8.73 0.85 -8.06
C LEU A 76 7.49 0.54 -8.92
N SER A 77 6.50 1.42 -8.85
CA SER A 77 5.30 1.35 -9.70
C SER A 77 5.21 2.59 -10.57
N ALA A 78 4.61 2.46 -11.75
CA ALA A 78 4.31 3.62 -12.57
C ALA A 78 3.35 4.54 -11.81
N LYS A 79 3.61 5.85 -11.86
CA LYS A 79 2.65 6.86 -11.41
C LYS A 79 1.55 6.94 -12.47
N THR A 80 0.65 5.96 -12.49
CA THR A 80 -0.62 6.10 -13.18
C THR A 80 -1.43 7.17 -12.45
N ASP A 81 -2.08 8.08 -13.17
CA ASP A 81 -2.95 9.16 -12.63
C ASP A 81 -4.24 8.63 -12.00
N ILE A 82 -4.15 7.49 -11.33
CA ILE A 82 -5.21 6.92 -10.52
C ILE A 82 -4.56 6.61 -9.19
N GLU A 83 -5.04 7.30 -8.17
CA GLU A 83 -4.79 7.07 -6.75
C GLU A 83 -5.17 5.62 -6.38
N SER A 84 -4.38 4.63 -6.77
CA SER A 84 -4.60 3.23 -6.43
C SER A 84 -3.38 2.39 -6.76
N THR A 85 -2.50 2.18 -5.77
CA THR A 85 -1.75 0.93 -5.56
C THR A 85 -1.55 0.79 -4.03
N ALA A 86 -2.21 -0.16 -3.36
CA ALA A 86 -1.86 -1.59 -3.22
C ALA A 86 -0.59 -1.76 -2.33
N ASN A 87 -0.52 -2.52 -1.24
CA ASN A 87 -1.37 -3.53 -0.60
C ASN A 87 -0.99 -3.62 0.90
N ALA A 88 -1.91 -4.09 1.74
CA ALA A 88 -1.91 -4.20 3.23
C ALA A 88 -2.59 -3.05 4.00
N ASP A 89 -2.52 -1.81 3.54
CA ASP A 89 -3.28 -0.68 4.13
C ASP A 89 -4.72 -0.55 3.58
N SER A 90 -5.09 -1.39 2.61
CA SER A 90 -6.36 -1.30 1.86
C SER A 90 -7.61 -1.52 2.72
N VAL A 91 -7.49 -2.23 3.86
CA VAL A 91 -8.62 -2.43 4.78
C VAL A 91 -8.99 -1.12 5.49
N GLY A 92 -8.03 -0.21 5.70
CA GLY A 92 -8.25 1.10 6.34
C GLY A 92 -8.89 2.15 5.42
N LYS A 93 -8.98 1.90 4.11
CA LYS A 93 -9.58 2.80 3.11
C LYS A 93 -10.98 2.39 2.66
N LEU A 94 -11.52 1.29 3.18
CA LEU A 94 -12.88 0.89 2.83
C LEU A 94 -13.85 1.98 3.35
N PRO A 95 -14.62 2.63 2.47
CA PRO A 95 -15.61 3.58 2.92
C PRO A 95 -16.60 2.83 3.81
N VAL A 96 -16.91 3.38 4.97
CA VAL A 96 -17.84 2.77 5.94
C VAL A 96 -19.21 2.50 5.30
N ARG A 97 -19.52 3.22 4.21
CA ARG A 97 -20.73 3.07 3.40
C ARG A 97 -20.41 3.20 1.90
N LEU A 98 -20.96 2.29 1.10
CA LEU A 98 -20.86 2.23 -0.34
C LEU A 98 -22.11 2.84 -0.96
N SER A 99 -21.95 3.82 -1.85
CA SER A 99 -23.07 4.34 -2.65
C SER A 99 -23.42 3.34 -3.74
N LEU A 100 -24.68 2.89 -3.79
CA LEU A 100 -25.18 1.98 -4.82
C LEU A 100 -25.11 2.55 -6.25
N SER A 101 -24.96 3.87 -6.39
CA SER A 101 -24.86 4.52 -7.70
C SER A 101 -23.53 4.22 -8.41
N ASP A 102 -22.48 3.95 -7.65
CA ASP A 102 -21.13 3.70 -8.18
C ASP A 102 -20.93 2.23 -8.57
N TYR A 103 -21.85 1.35 -8.14
CA TYR A 103 -21.76 -0.10 -8.30
C TYR A 103 -23.07 -0.64 -8.92
N PRO A 104 -23.23 -0.54 -10.26
CA PRO A 104 -24.49 -0.89 -10.93
C PRO A 104 -24.90 -2.36 -10.72
N GLN A 105 -23.97 -3.32 -10.74
CA GLN A 105 -24.30 -4.72 -10.47
C GLN A 105 -24.69 -4.93 -9.01
N LEU A 106 -24.01 -4.28 -8.06
CA LEU A 106 -24.39 -4.38 -6.65
C LEU A 106 -25.82 -3.88 -6.44
N LYS A 107 -26.19 -2.79 -7.12
CA LYS A 107 -27.54 -2.23 -7.09
C LYS A 107 -28.60 -3.19 -7.66
N GLU A 108 -28.29 -3.89 -8.75
CA GLU A 108 -29.17 -4.91 -9.32
C GLU A 108 -29.36 -6.10 -8.36
N LEU A 109 -28.28 -6.59 -7.75
CA LEU A 109 -28.32 -7.69 -6.79
C LEU A 109 -29.02 -7.29 -5.47
N ALA A 110 -28.93 -6.01 -5.09
CA ALA A 110 -29.53 -5.45 -3.89
C ALA A 110 -31.03 -5.11 -4.04
N TRP A 111 -31.73 -5.58 -5.08
CA TRP A 111 -33.14 -5.24 -5.34
C TRP A 111 -34.12 -5.49 -4.16
N HIS A 112 -33.78 -6.39 -3.24
CA HIS A 112 -34.55 -6.64 -2.01
C HIS A 112 -34.42 -5.52 -0.96
N VAL A 113 -33.33 -4.74 -1.02
CA VAL A 113 -33.03 -3.62 -0.12
C VAL A 113 -33.71 -2.37 -0.68
N ARG A 114 -35.02 -2.24 -0.43
CA ARG A 114 -35.79 -1.10 -0.94
C ARG A 114 -35.48 0.16 -0.14
N GLY A 115 -35.15 1.26 -0.84
CA GLY A 115 -35.11 2.61 -0.28
C GLY A 115 -33.81 2.99 0.45
N VAL A 116 -32.73 2.25 0.23
CA VAL A 116 -31.42 2.57 0.80
C VAL A 116 -30.44 2.79 -0.34
N ASP A 117 -29.88 4.00 -0.44
CA ASP A 117 -28.90 4.37 -1.48
C ASP A 117 -27.45 4.03 -1.07
N GLU A 118 -27.23 3.64 0.19
CA GLU A 118 -25.92 3.34 0.78
C GLU A 118 -25.90 1.97 1.49
N LEU A 119 -24.94 1.11 1.17
CA LEU A 119 -24.75 -0.20 1.83
C LEU A 119 -23.50 -0.23 2.70
N SER A 120 -23.55 -0.95 3.82
CA SER A 120 -22.35 -1.31 4.56
C SER A 120 -21.53 -2.36 3.81
N LEU A 121 -20.23 -2.41 4.07
CA LEU A 121 -19.29 -3.38 3.49
C LEU A 121 -19.71 -4.84 3.78
N VAL A 122 -20.23 -5.10 4.99
CA VAL A 122 -20.73 -6.43 5.39
C VAL A 122 -21.97 -6.81 4.59
N GLU A 123 -22.86 -5.85 4.34
CA GLU A 123 -24.08 -6.04 3.56
C GLU A 123 -23.74 -6.29 2.10
N ALA A 124 -22.83 -5.48 1.53
CA ALA A 124 -22.34 -5.66 0.17
C ALA A 124 -21.69 -7.04 -0.02
N HIS A 125 -20.79 -7.44 0.88
CA HIS A 125 -20.19 -8.77 0.86
C HIS A 125 -21.24 -9.88 0.94
N SER A 126 -22.21 -9.75 1.85
CA SER A 126 -23.30 -10.74 2.00
C SER A 126 -24.18 -10.84 0.75
N ILE A 127 -24.42 -9.72 0.05
CA ILE A 127 -25.19 -9.68 -1.19
C ILE A 127 -24.42 -10.38 -2.32
N TYR A 128 -23.11 -10.10 -2.45
CA TYR A 128 -22.26 -10.77 -3.43
C TYR A 128 -22.18 -12.27 -3.21
N GLU A 129 -21.94 -12.72 -1.97
CA GLU A 129 -21.86 -14.16 -1.66
C GLU A 129 -23.17 -14.90 -1.92
N ARG A 130 -24.30 -14.31 -1.52
CA ARG A 130 -25.63 -14.92 -1.74
C ARG A 130 -26.02 -14.97 -3.22
N ASN A 131 -25.55 -14.02 -4.01
CA ASN A 131 -25.88 -13.91 -5.43
C ASN A 131 -24.71 -14.23 -6.36
N LYS A 132 -23.71 -14.98 -5.86
CA LYS A 132 -22.49 -15.34 -6.61
C LYS A 132 -22.77 -15.99 -7.97
N ARG A 133 -23.89 -16.70 -8.07
CA ARG A 133 -24.36 -17.38 -9.28
C ARG A 133 -24.96 -16.44 -10.34
N PHE A 134 -25.31 -15.22 -9.96
CA PHE A 134 -25.89 -14.19 -10.82
C PHE A 134 -24.90 -13.04 -11.11
N LEU A 135 -23.63 -13.20 -10.72
CA LEU A 135 -22.58 -12.23 -11.07
C LEU A 135 -22.20 -12.42 -12.54
N ASP A 136 -22.56 -11.43 -13.36
CA ASP A 136 -22.17 -11.38 -14.76
C ASP A 136 -20.73 -10.89 -14.88
N SER A 137 -19.80 -11.84 -14.88
CA SER A 137 -18.36 -11.56 -14.90
C SER A 137 -17.89 -10.82 -16.16
N GLU A 138 -18.65 -10.86 -17.25
CA GLU A 138 -18.32 -10.17 -18.51
C GLU A 138 -18.67 -8.66 -18.49
N ASN A 139 -19.55 -8.23 -17.57
CA ASN A 139 -20.01 -6.84 -17.48
C ASN A 139 -19.59 -6.15 -16.16
N LEU A 140 -18.66 -6.75 -15.42
CA LEU A 140 -18.12 -6.16 -14.19
C LEU A 140 -17.27 -4.94 -14.54
N SER A 141 -17.57 -3.80 -13.94
CA SER A 141 -16.66 -2.65 -14.01
C SER A 141 -15.37 -2.94 -13.24
N ASP A 142 -14.25 -2.33 -13.67
CA ASP A 142 -12.96 -2.46 -12.97
C ASP A 142 -13.05 -2.08 -11.48
N SER A 143 -13.89 -1.09 -11.16
CA SER A 143 -14.18 -0.65 -9.79
C SER A 143 -14.96 -1.67 -8.96
N GLU A 144 -15.90 -2.41 -9.57
CA GLU A 144 -16.66 -3.47 -8.90
C GLU A 144 -15.79 -4.70 -8.66
N GLN A 145 -14.96 -5.07 -9.64
CA GLN A 145 -14.02 -6.16 -9.49
C GLN A 145 -13.04 -5.90 -8.34
N ALA A 146 -12.50 -4.68 -8.25
CA ALA A 146 -11.65 -4.26 -7.14
C ALA A 146 -12.39 -4.30 -5.79
N LEU A 147 -13.67 -3.90 -5.74
CA LEU A 147 -14.48 -3.98 -4.52
C LEU A 147 -14.68 -5.43 -4.07
N ILE A 148 -15.04 -6.33 -4.99
CA ILE A 148 -15.25 -7.76 -4.69
C ILE A 148 -13.97 -8.40 -4.15
N GLU A 149 -12.82 -8.12 -4.79
CA GLU A 149 -11.52 -8.62 -4.34
C GLU A 149 -11.18 -8.09 -2.94
N LEU A 150 -11.37 -6.79 -2.69
CA LEU A 150 -11.13 -6.18 -1.39
C LEU A 150 -12.04 -6.74 -0.29
N LEU A 151 -13.34 -6.94 -0.59
CA LEU A 151 -14.28 -7.55 0.34
C LEU A 151 -13.89 -8.99 0.66
N GLY A 152 -13.47 -9.77 -0.35
CA GLY A 152 -12.94 -11.12 -0.15
C GLY A 152 -11.71 -11.13 0.76
N VAL A 153 -10.73 -10.27 0.50
CA VAL A 153 -9.54 -10.15 1.37
C VAL A 153 -9.91 -9.74 2.80
N ALA A 154 -10.84 -8.79 2.97
CA ALA A 154 -11.22 -8.27 4.28
C ALA A 154 -12.05 -9.27 5.12
N PHE A 155 -12.93 -10.05 4.51
CA PHE A 155 -13.88 -10.91 5.22
C PHE A 155 -13.56 -12.42 5.12
N GLU A 156 -12.94 -12.89 4.05
CA GLU A 156 -12.53 -14.30 3.90
C GLU A 156 -11.09 -14.53 4.40
N GLY A 157 -10.20 -13.54 4.26
CA GLY A 157 -8.81 -13.59 4.75
C GLY A 157 -8.64 -13.60 6.27
N ALA A 158 -9.71 -13.32 7.03
CA ALA A 158 -9.73 -13.34 8.50
C ALA A 158 -10.02 -14.73 9.10
N VAL A 159 -10.27 -15.75 8.27
CA VAL A 159 -10.71 -17.10 8.71
C VAL A 159 -9.62 -18.18 8.53
N SER A 160 -8.34 -17.82 8.59
CA SER A 160 -7.24 -18.80 8.66
C SER A 160 -6.40 -18.63 9.91
#